data_AF-A0A920G876-F1
#
_entry.id   AF-A0A920G876-F1
#
_cell.length_a   1.000
_cell.length_b   1.000
_cell.length_c   1.000
_cell.angle_alpha   90.00
_cell.angle_beta   90.00
_cell.angle_gamma   90.00
#
_symmetry.space_group_name_H-M   'P 1'
#
loop_
_entity.id
_entity.type
_entity.pdbx_description
1 polymer ?
#
loop_
_entity_poly.entity_id
_entity_poly.type
_entity_poly.pdbx_seq_one_letter_code
_entity_poly.pdbx_strand_id
1 'polypeptide(L)'
;MSSPGVNIDPRNYRGDMSNDPITYTSDRIKTLNAKIAELPEIFLTDGETSTEFRSNFYRLTTEKGRFLDGVSRLIGGVYSNRIVNDPDIDMTPFEAVPYEDQKRAMSLIKEQLLSNDAFSFDEKLLKYLQSKKRAAYSPRRGGNEDPQLHDLVLGLQGRAIAHILHPVVMKRLVDSSQYGNTYMPDEVLSDLFSAIFVQREMPTTFKMNLQSKYVDSLISALDDDSYDEISKSAIYASLVDIKDFTRIPYGDSKTKVHYRFLNWKATKALEN
;
A
#
# COMPACT_ATOMS: atom_id res chain seq x y z
N MET A 1 -1.61 17.46 -5.91
CA MET A 1 -1.46 16.80 -7.23
C MET A 1 -1.32 15.27 -7.16
N SER A 2 -1.06 14.63 -6.01
CA SER A 2 -1.12 13.16 -5.87
C SER A 2 -1.81 12.78 -4.56
N SER A 3 -3.13 12.92 -4.54
CA SER A 3 -3.99 12.42 -3.45
C SER A 3 -4.71 11.16 -3.96
N PRO A 4 -5.07 10.21 -3.09
CA PRO A 4 -6.06 9.19 -3.41
C PRO A 4 -7.29 9.78 -4.13
N GLY A 5 -7.81 9.08 -5.13
CA GLY A 5 -8.98 9.50 -5.90
C GLY A 5 -8.78 10.64 -6.91
N VAL A 6 -7.58 11.21 -7.02
CA VAL A 6 -7.29 12.32 -7.94
C VAL A 6 -6.41 11.86 -9.09
N ASN A 7 -6.79 12.26 -10.31
CA ASN A 7 -6.17 11.92 -11.59
C ASN A 7 -6.39 10.46 -11.98
N ILE A 8 -7.03 10.25 -13.13
CA ILE A 8 -7.38 8.91 -13.60
C ILE A 8 -6.22 8.21 -14.33
N ASP A 9 -5.33 9.00 -14.95
CA ASP A 9 -4.26 8.48 -15.79
C ASP A 9 -3.00 8.23 -14.95
N PRO A 10 -2.55 6.96 -14.82
CA PRO A 10 -1.37 6.62 -14.02
C PRO A 10 -0.07 7.20 -14.59
N ARG A 11 0.01 7.49 -15.90
CA ARG A 11 1.20 8.07 -16.56
C ARG A 11 1.49 9.50 -16.12
N ASN A 12 0.48 10.18 -15.57
CA ASN A 12 0.62 11.53 -15.03
C ASN A 12 1.17 11.54 -13.59
N TYR A 13 1.68 10.41 -13.09
CA TYR A 13 2.34 10.34 -11.80
C TYR A 13 3.74 10.96 -11.85
N ARG A 14 4.08 11.76 -10.83
CA ARG A 14 5.40 12.42 -10.77
C ARG A 14 6.47 11.41 -10.38
N GLY A 15 7.57 11.39 -11.12
CA GLY A 15 8.75 10.57 -10.82
C GLY A 15 8.77 9.22 -11.52
N ASP A 16 7.74 8.89 -12.29
CA ASP A 16 7.81 7.84 -13.29
C ASP A 16 8.61 8.33 -14.50
N MET A 17 9.56 7.50 -14.95
CA MET A 17 10.49 7.80 -16.03
C MET A 17 10.53 6.67 -17.08
N SER A 18 9.55 5.75 -17.04
CA SER A 18 9.51 4.56 -17.87
C SER A 18 8.15 4.43 -18.57
N ASN A 19 8.14 3.75 -19.72
CA ASN A 19 6.89 3.30 -20.36
C ASN A 19 6.35 2.01 -19.71
N ASP A 20 7.18 1.31 -18.93
CA ASP A 20 6.78 0.22 -18.04
C ASP A 20 7.08 0.63 -16.58
N PRO A 21 6.13 1.29 -15.88
CA PRO A 21 6.28 1.71 -14.50
C PRO A 21 6.48 0.56 -13.51
N ILE A 22 5.94 -0.63 -13.82
CA ILE A 22 5.96 -1.79 -12.93
C ILE A 22 7.37 -2.36 -12.87
N THR A 23 7.96 -2.63 -14.04
CA THR A 23 9.33 -3.15 -14.15
C THR A 23 10.34 -2.13 -13.63
N TYR A 24 10.18 -0.86 -14.00
CA TYR A 24 11.03 0.22 -13.50
C TYR A 24 10.99 0.32 -11.97
N THR A 25 9.80 0.26 -11.37
CA THR A 25 9.64 0.27 -9.91
C THR A 25 10.33 -0.92 -9.27
N SER A 26 10.18 -2.13 -9.82
CA SER A 26 10.85 -3.34 -9.32
C SER A 26 12.38 -3.15 -9.26
N ASP A 27 12.99 -2.66 -10.33
CA ASP A 27 14.44 -2.45 -10.38
C ASP A 27 14.92 -1.29 -9.47
N ARG A 28 14.09 -0.24 -9.35
CA ARG A 28 14.35 0.83 -8.38
C ARG A 28 14.32 0.34 -6.95
N ILE A 29 13.38 -0.53 -6.58
CA ILE A 29 13.31 -1.11 -5.24
C ILE A 29 14.55 -1.96 -4.95
N LYS A 30 15.01 -2.79 -5.91
CA LYS A 30 16.27 -3.55 -5.76
C LYS A 30 17.45 -2.62 -5.49
N THR A 31 17.57 -1.54 -6.26
CA THR A 31 18.62 -0.53 -6.11
C THR A 31 18.54 0.16 -4.74
N LEU A 32 17.34 0.56 -4.31
CA LEU A 32 17.12 1.20 -3.02
C LEU A 32 17.47 0.28 -1.85
N ASN A 33 17.08 -0.99 -1.92
CA ASN A 33 17.41 -1.98 -0.89
C ASN A 33 18.94 -2.19 -0.78
N ALA A 34 19.64 -2.31 -1.91
CA ALA A 34 21.10 -2.40 -1.92
C ALA A 34 21.75 -1.15 -1.30
N LYS A 35 21.27 0.05 -1.66
CA LYS A 35 21.79 1.31 -1.10
C LYS A 35 21.50 1.45 0.39
N ILE A 36 20.35 1.00 0.86
CA ILE A 36 20.01 0.98 2.30
C ILE A 36 21.00 0.09 3.06
N ALA A 37 21.37 -1.06 2.48
CA ALA A 37 22.34 -1.98 3.09
C ALA A 37 23.77 -1.41 3.17
N GLU A 38 24.16 -0.54 2.22
CA GLU A 38 25.46 0.14 2.21
C GLU A 38 25.54 1.36 3.15
N LEU A 39 24.40 1.94 3.58
CA LEU A 39 24.37 3.15 4.41
C LEU A 39 25.25 3.10 5.66
N PRO A 40 25.31 1.99 6.43
CA PRO A 40 26.15 1.91 7.62
C PRO A 40 27.62 2.15 7.30
N GLU A 41 28.13 1.53 6.24
CA GLU A 41 29.54 1.65 5.84
C GLU A 41 29.88 3.06 5.37
N ILE A 42 28.92 3.76 4.76
CA ILE A 42 29.12 5.12 4.21
C ILE A 42 29.03 6.18 5.31
N PHE A 43 28.10 6.03 6.26
CA PHE A 43 27.71 7.12 7.18
C PHE A 43 27.95 6.85 8.66
N LEU A 44 28.35 5.64 9.07
CA LEU A 44 28.76 5.34 10.45
C LEU A 44 30.29 5.31 10.56
N THR A 45 30.90 6.45 10.25
CA THR A 45 32.32 6.76 10.32
C THR A 45 32.74 7.15 11.74
N ASP A 46 33.97 6.80 12.14
CA ASP A 46 34.49 7.11 13.47
C ASP A 46 34.66 8.63 13.68
N GLY A 47 34.31 9.11 14.87
CA GLY A 47 34.31 10.54 15.20
C GLY A 47 33.15 11.36 14.60
N GLU A 48 32.36 10.79 13.69
CA GLU A 48 31.17 11.43 13.13
C GLU A 48 29.90 10.92 13.79
N THR A 49 28.75 11.42 13.33
CA THR A 49 27.47 11.12 13.98
C THR A 49 26.45 10.60 13.01
N SER A 50 25.57 9.72 13.47
CA SER A 50 24.61 8.99 12.65
C SER A 50 23.46 9.83 12.07
N THR A 51 23.56 11.16 12.07
CA THR A 51 22.51 12.04 11.52
C THR A 51 22.32 11.85 10.02
N GLU A 52 23.42 11.73 9.27
CA GLU A 52 23.35 11.45 7.83
C GLU A 52 22.86 10.04 7.54
N PHE A 53 23.32 9.05 8.32
CA PHE A 53 22.80 7.68 8.26
C PHE A 53 21.27 7.68 8.43
N ARG A 54 20.79 8.30 9.51
CA ARG A 54 19.36 8.41 9.82
C ARG A 54 18.61 9.09 8.68
N SER A 55 19.04 10.28 8.25
CA SER A 55 18.39 11.06 7.20
C SER A 55 18.23 10.25 5.91
N ASN A 56 19.32 9.61 5.46
CA ASN A 56 19.32 8.80 4.25
C ASN A 56 18.48 7.54 4.39
N PHE A 57 18.50 6.86 5.54
CA PHE A 57 17.65 5.69 5.81
C PHE A 57 16.16 6.02 5.62
N TYR A 58 15.66 7.08 6.24
CA TYR A 58 14.24 7.47 6.09
C TYR A 58 13.93 7.95 4.68
N ARG A 59 14.87 8.66 4.04
CA ARG A 59 14.69 9.13 2.66
C ARG A 59 14.51 7.97 1.69
N LEU A 60 15.44 7.01 1.70
CA LEU A 60 15.41 5.85 0.81
C LEU A 60 14.21 4.94 1.10
N THR A 61 13.89 4.71 2.38
CA THR A 61 12.72 3.91 2.77
C THR A 61 11.40 4.57 2.34
N THR A 62 11.30 5.89 2.48
CA THR A 62 10.12 6.64 2.00
C THR A 62 10.01 6.62 0.48
N GLU A 63 11.15 6.68 -0.21
CA GLU A 63 11.20 6.63 -1.68
C GLU A 63 10.73 5.28 -2.21
N LYS A 64 11.10 4.16 -1.55
CA LYS A 64 10.56 2.82 -1.85
C LYS A 64 9.03 2.83 -1.85
N GLY A 65 8.42 3.39 -0.81
CA GLY A 65 6.96 3.47 -0.71
C GLY A 65 6.33 4.44 -1.71
N ARG A 66 7.03 5.48 -2.18
CA ARG A 66 6.54 6.37 -3.25
C ARG A 66 6.47 5.68 -4.60
N PHE A 67 7.47 4.86 -4.95
CA PHE A 67 7.39 4.08 -6.18
C PHE A 67 6.19 3.11 -6.15
N LEU A 68 5.96 2.45 -5.02
CA LEU A 68 4.81 1.55 -4.86
C LEU A 68 3.46 2.28 -4.83
N ASP A 69 3.41 3.52 -4.31
CA ASP A 69 2.25 4.42 -4.44
C ASP A 69 2.00 4.84 -5.90
N GLY A 70 3.04 4.95 -6.72
CA GLY A 70 2.92 5.12 -8.17
C GLY A 70 2.27 3.91 -8.82
N VAL A 71 2.76 2.70 -8.50
CA VAL A 71 2.25 1.44 -9.04
C VAL A 71 0.78 1.19 -8.66
N SER A 72 0.34 1.60 -7.46
CA SER A 72 -1.06 1.41 -7.03
C SER A 72 -2.07 2.13 -7.92
N ARG A 73 -1.65 3.17 -8.65
CA ARG A 73 -2.51 3.95 -9.57
C ARG A 73 -2.87 3.22 -10.85
N LEU A 74 -2.14 2.14 -11.16
CA LEU A 74 -2.47 1.29 -12.30
C LEU A 74 -3.76 0.51 -12.02
N ILE A 75 -4.03 0.15 -10.75
CA ILE A 75 -5.26 -0.53 -10.34
C ILE A 75 -6.44 0.47 -10.45
N GLY A 76 -7.38 0.19 -11.35
CA GLY A 76 -8.47 1.10 -11.70
C GLY A 76 -8.00 2.33 -12.47
N GLY A 77 -6.78 2.32 -13.01
CA GLY A 77 -6.24 3.37 -13.85
C GLY A 77 -6.95 3.43 -15.21
N VAL A 78 -7.08 4.64 -15.76
CA VAL A 78 -7.64 4.88 -17.09
C VAL A 78 -6.74 5.88 -17.80
N TYR A 79 -6.11 5.45 -18.89
CA TYR A 79 -5.33 6.31 -19.76
C TYR A 79 -6.25 7.35 -20.41
N SER A 80 -5.84 8.62 -20.33
CA SER A 80 -6.54 9.74 -20.96
C SER A 80 -5.67 10.26 -22.11
N ASN A 81 -5.96 9.77 -23.31
CA ASN A 81 -5.23 10.09 -24.52
C ASN A 81 -5.82 11.35 -25.17
N ARG A 82 -4.98 12.35 -25.43
CA ARG A 82 -5.38 13.59 -26.12
C ARG A 82 -5.20 13.41 -27.62
N ILE A 83 -6.17 12.77 -28.25
CA ILE A 83 -6.19 12.53 -29.70
C ILE A 83 -7.37 13.22 -30.38
N VAL A 84 -7.19 13.49 -31.67
CA VAL A 84 -8.27 13.91 -32.57
C VAL A 84 -8.93 12.64 -33.11
N ASN A 85 -10.24 12.71 -33.36
CA ASN A 85 -10.96 11.60 -34.00
C ASN A 85 -10.41 11.40 -35.42
N ASP A 86 -9.66 10.32 -35.60
CA ASP A 86 -9.01 9.96 -36.85
C ASP A 86 -9.18 8.45 -37.06
N PRO A 87 -9.83 8.00 -38.15
CA PRO A 87 -9.99 6.58 -38.46
C PRO A 87 -8.68 5.81 -38.60
N ASP A 88 -7.56 6.49 -38.84
CA ASP A 88 -6.23 5.87 -38.98
C ASP A 88 -5.50 5.68 -37.63
N ILE A 89 -6.05 6.20 -36.52
CA ILE A 89 -5.50 6.04 -35.17
C ILE A 89 -6.25 4.92 -34.44
N ASP A 90 -5.57 3.78 -34.22
CA ASP A 90 -6.06 2.67 -33.40
C ASP A 90 -5.83 2.93 -31.89
N MET A 91 -6.41 4.01 -31.40
CA MET A 91 -6.37 4.39 -29.98
C MET A 91 -7.63 5.17 -29.62
N THR A 92 -8.16 4.97 -28.42
CA THR A 92 -9.31 5.71 -27.92
C THR A 92 -8.89 6.82 -26.95
N PRO A 93 -9.69 7.89 -26.79
CA PRO A 93 -9.41 8.94 -25.80
C PRO A 93 -9.37 8.44 -24.35
N PHE A 94 -10.16 7.40 -24.05
CA PHE A 94 -10.10 6.68 -22.77
C PHE A 94 -9.84 5.21 -23.01
N GLU A 95 -8.88 4.67 -22.28
CA GLU A 95 -8.53 3.27 -22.31
C GLU A 95 -8.25 2.82 -20.88
N ALA A 96 -8.95 1.79 -20.41
CA ALA A 96 -8.64 1.21 -19.11
C ALA A 96 -7.23 0.62 -19.13
N VAL A 97 -6.49 0.71 -18.02
CA VAL A 97 -5.21 0.00 -17.91
C VAL A 97 -5.46 -1.50 -18.16
N PRO A 98 -4.67 -2.16 -19.02
CA PRO A 98 -4.86 -3.58 -19.33
C PRO A 98 -4.92 -4.44 -18.07
N TYR A 99 -5.83 -5.41 -18.06
CA TYR A 99 -6.02 -6.32 -16.92
C TYR A 99 -4.70 -6.93 -16.42
N GLU A 100 -3.87 -7.42 -17.34
CA GLU A 100 -2.56 -8.00 -17.03
C GLU A 100 -1.64 -7.01 -16.31
N ASP A 101 -1.63 -5.74 -16.70
CA ASP A 101 -0.81 -4.73 -16.04
C ASP A 101 -1.35 -4.36 -14.66
N GLN A 102 -2.68 -4.36 -14.47
CA GLN A 102 -3.26 -4.19 -13.13
C GLN A 102 -2.91 -5.37 -12.20
N LYS A 103 -2.93 -6.61 -12.71
CA LYS A 103 -2.53 -7.80 -11.95
C LYS A 103 -1.03 -7.84 -11.65
N ARG A 104 -0.19 -7.41 -12.61
CA ARG A 104 1.26 -7.22 -12.38
C ARG A 104 1.51 -6.16 -11.32
N ALA A 105 0.78 -5.05 -11.33
CA ALA A 105 0.86 -4.01 -10.32
C ALA A 105 0.47 -4.52 -8.93
N MET A 106 -0.66 -5.24 -8.83
CA MET A 106 -1.11 -5.89 -7.59
C MET A 106 -0.06 -6.87 -7.06
N SER A 107 0.53 -7.70 -7.93
CA SER A 107 1.56 -8.67 -7.57
C SER A 107 2.81 -8.00 -7.00
N LEU A 108 3.28 -6.92 -7.65
CA LEU A 108 4.44 -6.16 -7.15
C LEU A 108 4.16 -5.51 -5.78
N ILE A 109 2.95 -4.96 -5.59
CA ILE A 109 2.52 -4.38 -4.30
C ILE A 109 2.45 -5.47 -3.22
N LYS A 110 1.86 -6.63 -3.53
CA LYS A 110 1.81 -7.79 -2.64
C LYS A 110 3.21 -8.17 -2.18
N GLU A 111 4.15 -8.34 -3.10
CA GLU A 111 5.51 -8.81 -2.81
C GLU A 111 6.37 -7.77 -2.08
N GLN A 112 6.31 -6.50 -2.48
CA GLN A 112 7.28 -5.50 -2.02
C GLN A 112 6.75 -4.58 -0.89
N LEU A 113 5.43 -4.59 -0.66
CA LEU A 113 4.77 -3.71 0.31
C LEU A 113 3.95 -4.46 1.36
N LEU A 114 3.17 -5.46 0.95
CA LEU A 114 2.17 -6.09 1.81
C LEU A 114 2.61 -7.42 2.41
N SER A 115 3.64 -8.08 1.87
CA SER A 115 4.14 -9.36 2.37
C SER A 115 4.66 -9.24 3.81
N ASN A 116 4.77 -10.39 4.49
CA ASN A 116 5.20 -10.44 5.88
C ASN A 116 6.66 -10.02 6.09
N ASP A 117 7.46 -10.17 5.05
CA ASP A 117 8.90 -9.89 4.97
C ASP A 117 9.24 -8.63 4.14
N ALA A 118 8.24 -7.89 3.63
CA ALA A 118 8.43 -6.66 2.87
C ALA A 118 9.27 -5.60 3.59
N PHE A 119 9.27 -5.65 4.93
CA PHE A 119 10.05 -4.79 5.82
C PHE A 119 10.73 -5.62 6.90
N SER A 120 12.05 -5.71 6.80
CA SER A 120 12.94 -6.27 7.81
C SER A 120 14.08 -5.29 8.04
N PHE A 121 14.40 -5.02 9.30
CA PHE A 121 15.41 -4.05 9.68
C PHE A 121 16.40 -4.69 10.65
N ASP A 122 17.68 -4.45 10.46
CA ASP A 122 18.72 -4.90 11.38
C ASP A 122 18.66 -4.08 12.68
N GLU A 123 18.40 -4.76 13.80
CA GLU A 123 18.34 -4.17 15.14
C GLU A 123 19.60 -3.35 15.49
N LYS A 124 20.79 -3.81 15.04
CA LYS A 124 22.04 -3.10 15.27
C LYS A 124 22.03 -1.74 14.58
N LEU A 125 21.49 -1.68 13.37
CA LEU A 125 21.40 -0.44 12.58
C LEU A 125 20.32 0.51 13.11
N LEU A 126 19.21 -0.03 13.61
CA LEU A 126 18.12 0.78 14.16
C LEU A 126 18.56 1.64 15.36
N LYS A 127 19.54 1.17 16.14
CA LYS A 127 20.11 1.91 17.27
C LYS A 127 20.81 3.21 16.85
N TYR A 128 21.22 3.33 15.59
CA TYR A 128 21.84 4.53 15.04
C TYR A 128 20.84 5.54 14.47
N LEU A 129 19.53 5.28 14.53
CA LEU A 129 18.49 6.18 14.03
C LEU A 129 18.12 7.32 15.01
N GLN A 130 18.90 7.53 16.06
CA GLN A 130 18.65 8.60 17.02
C GLN A 130 18.73 9.99 16.36
N SER A 131 17.78 10.88 16.67
CA SER A 131 17.85 12.29 16.28
C SER A 131 18.89 13.02 17.15
N LYS A 132 19.78 13.79 16.51
CA LYS A 132 20.70 14.70 17.21
C LYS A 132 20.01 15.95 17.75
N LYS A 133 19.00 16.45 17.04
CA LYS A 133 18.21 17.59 17.51
C LYS A 133 17.31 17.06 18.62
N ARG A 134 17.45 17.59 19.84
CA ARG A 134 16.41 17.47 20.88
C ARG A 134 15.09 17.80 20.21
N ALA A 135 14.06 17.01 20.48
CA ALA A 135 12.74 17.28 19.96
C ALA A 135 12.23 18.64 20.49
N ALA A 136 12.60 19.74 19.83
CA ALA A 136 11.85 20.97 19.91
C ALA A 136 10.46 20.63 19.37
N TYR A 137 9.50 20.51 20.28
CA TYR A 137 8.09 20.19 20.09
C TYR A 137 7.72 19.83 18.63
N SER A 138 7.75 18.54 18.29
CA SER A 138 7.20 18.07 17.01
C SER A 138 5.72 17.74 17.23
N PRO A 139 4.77 18.53 16.68
CA PRO A 139 3.34 18.33 16.94
C PRO A 139 2.84 16.95 16.50
N ARG A 140 3.54 16.32 15.55
CA ARG A 140 3.20 15.00 14.99
C ARG A 140 3.79 13.82 15.76
N ARG A 141 4.84 14.02 16.56
CA ARG A 141 5.55 12.93 17.27
C ARG A 141 5.48 13.03 18.79
N GLY A 142 4.73 14.01 19.31
CA GLY A 142 4.57 14.20 20.76
C GLY A 142 5.88 14.44 21.53
N GLY A 143 6.98 14.73 20.84
CA GLY A 143 8.31 14.86 21.44
C GLY A 143 9.08 13.55 21.63
N ASN A 144 8.58 12.40 21.15
CA ASN A 144 9.32 11.13 21.21
C ASN A 144 10.45 11.08 20.16
N GLU A 145 11.62 10.62 20.58
CA GLU A 145 12.84 10.58 19.76
C GLU A 145 13.14 9.19 19.15
N ASP A 146 12.30 8.19 19.44
CA ASP A 146 12.46 6.85 18.90
C ASP A 146 12.14 6.78 17.39
N PRO A 147 12.62 5.75 16.67
CA PRO A 147 12.52 5.71 15.22
C PRO A 147 11.10 5.58 14.64
N GLN A 148 10.08 5.18 15.43
CA GLN A 148 8.68 5.01 14.99
C GLN A 148 8.55 4.18 13.69
N LEU A 149 9.23 3.04 13.62
CA LEU A 149 9.27 2.22 12.39
C LEU A 149 7.91 1.68 12.00
N HIS A 150 7.06 1.32 12.98
CA HIS A 150 5.72 0.84 12.71
C HIS A 150 4.86 1.91 12.03
N ASP A 151 4.94 3.16 12.47
CA ASP A 151 4.23 4.28 11.84
C ASP A 151 4.79 4.60 10.46
N LEU A 152 6.11 4.49 10.28
CA LEU A 152 6.74 4.63 8.97
C LEU A 152 6.18 3.57 8.01
N VAL A 153 6.30 2.28 8.35
CA VAL A 153 5.86 1.17 7.50
C VAL A 153 4.37 1.22 7.24
N LEU A 154 3.54 1.40 8.27
CA LEU A 154 2.09 1.51 8.14
C LEU A 154 1.70 2.71 7.28
N GLY A 155 2.42 3.83 7.39
CA GLY A 155 2.23 5.01 6.57
C GLY A 155 2.60 4.80 5.09
N LEU A 156 3.51 3.88 4.76
CA LEU A 156 3.81 3.51 3.37
C LEU A 156 2.76 2.56 2.82
N GLN A 157 2.44 1.49 3.57
CA GLN A 157 1.43 0.50 3.18
C GLN A 157 0.04 1.13 3.05
N GLY A 158 -0.32 1.99 4.00
CA GLY A 158 -1.61 2.65 4.07
C GLY A 158 -1.88 3.61 2.91
N ARG A 159 -0.86 4.17 2.24
CA ARG A 159 -1.07 5.02 1.05
C ARG A 159 -1.58 4.22 -0.14
N ALA A 160 -0.98 3.06 -0.40
CA ALA A 160 -1.41 2.18 -1.47
C ALA A 160 -2.84 1.66 -1.20
N ILE A 161 -3.12 1.21 0.02
CA ILE A 161 -4.47 0.78 0.42
C ILE A 161 -5.47 1.93 0.29
N ALA A 162 -5.13 3.12 0.79
CA ALA A 162 -6.03 4.28 0.72
C ALA A 162 -6.29 4.72 -0.73
N HIS A 163 -5.35 4.54 -1.65
CA HIS A 163 -5.59 4.78 -3.07
C HIS A 163 -6.58 3.75 -3.63
N ILE A 164 -6.27 2.45 -3.50
CA ILE A 164 -7.06 1.37 -4.10
C ILE A 164 -8.50 1.39 -3.56
N LEU A 165 -8.65 1.53 -2.23
CA LEU A 165 -9.96 1.57 -1.59
C LEU A 165 -10.71 2.88 -1.79
N HIS A 166 -10.13 3.93 -2.38
CA HIS A 166 -10.81 5.23 -2.47
C HIS A 166 -12.14 5.10 -3.25
N PRO A 167 -13.25 5.75 -2.82
CA PRO A 167 -14.56 5.61 -3.47
C PRO A 167 -14.52 5.92 -4.97
N VAL A 168 -13.81 6.98 -5.36
CA VAL A 168 -13.60 7.34 -6.78
C VAL A 168 -12.84 6.27 -7.57
N VAL A 169 -11.91 5.54 -6.95
CA VAL A 169 -11.16 4.46 -7.62
C VAL A 169 -12.04 3.22 -7.76
N MET A 170 -12.73 2.85 -6.69
CA MET A 170 -13.66 1.72 -6.67
C MET A 170 -14.79 1.90 -7.69
N LYS A 171 -15.43 3.08 -7.69
CA LYS A 171 -16.43 3.44 -8.70
C LYS A 171 -15.88 3.44 -10.12
N ARG A 172 -14.63 3.87 -10.31
CA ARG A 172 -13.98 3.85 -11.63
C ARG A 172 -13.69 2.43 -12.13
N LEU A 173 -13.38 1.47 -11.26
CA LEU A 173 -13.28 0.05 -11.67
C LEU A 173 -14.62 -0.42 -12.26
N VAL A 174 -15.74 -0.01 -11.66
CA VAL A 174 -17.10 -0.29 -12.15
C VAL A 174 -17.38 0.46 -13.46
N ASP A 175 -17.21 1.78 -13.51
CA ASP A 175 -17.51 2.58 -14.70
C ASP A 175 -16.65 2.15 -15.91
N SER A 176 -15.38 1.83 -15.66
CA SER A 176 -14.45 1.38 -16.72
C SER A 176 -14.77 0.01 -17.29
N SER A 177 -15.59 -0.80 -16.60
CA SER A 177 -16.09 -2.05 -17.16
C SER A 177 -16.91 -1.86 -18.43
N GLN A 178 -17.54 -0.69 -18.58
CA GLN A 178 -18.35 -0.36 -19.75
C GLN A 178 -17.52 -0.09 -21.01
N TYR A 179 -16.20 0.06 -20.88
CA TYR A 179 -15.30 0.31 -22.00
C TYR A 179 -14.00 -0.52 -21.94
N GLY A 180 -14.03 -1.68 -21.28
CA GLY A 180 -13.00 -2.72 -21.43
C GLY A 180 -12.24 -3.13 -20.17
N ASN A 181 -12.45 -2.48 -19.02
CA ASN A 181 -11.86 -2.98 -17.76
C ASN A 181 -12.54 -4.28 -17.33
N THR A 182 -11.76 -5.28 -16.95
CA THR A 182 -12.28 -6.54 -16.40
C THR A 182 -11.88 -6.79 -14.96
N TYR A 183 -10.98 -5.98 -14.39
CA TYR A 183 -10.57 -6.11 -13.00
C TYR A 183 -11.58 -5.37 -12.12
N MET A 184 -12.54 -6.12 -11.56
CA MET A 184 -13.67 -5.55 -10.81
C MET A 184 -13.35 -5.37 -9.32
N PRO A 185 -14.12 -4.55 -8.57
CA PRO A 185 -13.90 -4.33 -7.14
C PRO A 185 -13.78 -5.59 -6.29
N ASP A 186 -14.59 -6.62 -6.57
CA ASP A 186 -14.59 -7.91 -5.87
C ASP A 186 -13.26 -8.66 -6.05
N GLU A 187 -12.74 -8.73 -7.28
CA GLU A 187 -11.47 -9.38 -7.56
C GLU A 187 -10.28 -8.59 -6.95
N VAL A 188 -10.30 -7.25 -7.05
CA VAL A 188 -9.29 -6.38 -6.41
C VAL A 188 -9.23 -6.61 -4.91
N LEU A 189 -10.38 -6.67 -4.24
CA LEU A 189 -10.45 -6.90 -2.80
C LEU A 189 -10.09 -8.34 -2.42
N SER A 190 -10.40 -9.33 -3.27
CA SER A 190 -9.98 -10.72 -3.08
C SER A 190 -8.45 -10.87 -3.13
N ASP A 191 -7.80 -10.19 -4.08
CA ASP A 191 -6.33 -10.16 -4.17
C ASP A 191 -5.69 -9.44 -2.99
N LEU A 192 -6.24 -8.30 -2.56
CA LEU A 192 -5.78 -7.59 -1.38
C LEU A 192 -5.95 -8.43 -0.11
N PHE A 193 -7.10 -9.08 0.05
CA PHE A 193 -7.34 -10.03 1.13
C PHE A 193 -6.28 -11.14 1.12
N SER A 194 -6.06 -11.78 -0.02
CA SER A 194 -5.08 -12.87 -0.17
C SER A 194 -3.63 -12.40 0.02
N ALA A 195 -3.32 -11.14 -0.26
CA ALA A 195 -2.02 -10.53 0.02
C ALA A 195 -1.82 -10.25 1.52
N ILE A 196 -2.86 -9.87 2.25
CA ILE A 196 -2.81 -9.41 3.64
C ILE A 196 -3.07 -10.54 4.66
N PHE A 197 -3.91 -11.51 4.32
CA PHE A 197 -4.34 -12.63 5.17
C PHE A 197 -3.90 -13.97 4.56
N VAL A 198 -2.66 -14.35 4.82
CA VAL A 198 -2.07 -15.60 4.30
C VAL A 198 -2.29 -16.74 5.30
N GLN A 199 -2.85 -17.86 4.81
CA GLN A 199 -3.12 -19.04 5.64
C GLN A 199 -1.84 -19.57 6.28
N ARG A 200 -1.91 -19.88 7.58
CA ARG A 200 -0.81 -20.42 8.40
C ARG A 200 0.46 -19.55 8.47
N GLU A 201 0.41 -18.31 7.99
CA GLU A 201 1.47 -17.33 8.20
C GLU A 201 1.45 -16.84 9.67
N MET A 202 2.62 -16.64 10.28
CA MET A 202 2.74 -15.91 11.54
C MET A 202 3.04 -14.43 11.23
N PRO A 203 2.06 -13.52 11.36
CA PRO A 203 2.26 -12.13 10.97
C PRO A 203 3.27 -11.43 11.89
N THR A 204 4.21 -10.70 11.31
CA THR A 204 5.08 -9.77 12.04
C THR A 204 4.24 -8.65 12.66
N THR A 205 4.82 -7.88 13.59
CA THR A 205 4.12 -6.69 14.13
C THR A 205 3.76 -5.66 13.06
N PHE A 206 4.55 -5.57 11.98
CA PHE A 206 4.21 -4.69 10.85
C PHE A 206 2.97 -5.21 10.12
N LYS A 207 2.92 -6.52 9.82
CA LYS A 207 1.77 -7.16 9.18
C LYS A 207 0.50 -7.10 10.05
N MET A 208 0.62 -7.24 11.37
CA MET A 208 -0.52 -7.10 12.29
C MET A 208 -1.14 -5.69 12.22
N ASN A 209 -0.31 -4.65 12.21
CA ASN A 209 -0.79 -3.26 12.04
C ASN A 209 -1.44 -3.05 10.68
N LEU A 210 -0.85 -3.61 9.61
CA LEU A 210 -1.43 -3.59 8.26
C LEU A 210 -2.82 -4.22 8.23
N GLN A 211 -2.97 -5.43 8.78
CA GLN A 211 -4.23 -6.16 8.84
C GLN A 211 -5.30 -5.36 9.59
N SER A 212 -4.97 -4.80 10.76
CA SER A 212 -5.92 -3.95 11.49
C SER A 212 -6.30 -2.71 10.69
N LYS A 213 -5.34 -2.03 10.07
CA LYS A 213 -5.59 -0.83 9.28
C LYS A 213 -6.48 -1.12 8.07
N TYR A 214 -6.27 -2.25 7.40
CA TYR A 214 -7.10 -2.69 6.28
C TYR A 214 -8.54 -2.97 6.71
N VAL A 215 -8.74 -3.70 7.81
CA VAL A 215 -10.08 -3.92 8.40
C VAL A 215 -10.76 -2.60 8.73
N ASP A 216 -10.06 -1.68 9.40
CA ASP A 216 -10.62 -0.37 9.76
C ASP A 216 -10.99 0.45 8.51
N SER A 217 -10.19 0.36 7.45
CA SER A 217 -10.48 1.00 6.16
C SER A 217 -11.70 0.40 5.47
N LEU A 218 -11.87 -0.92 5.47
CA LEU A 218 -13.06 -1.58 4.91
C LEU A 218 -14.33 -1.22 5.68
N ILE A 219 -14.29 -1.24 7.01
CA ILE A 219 -15.42 -0.83 7.85
C ILE A 219 -15.82 0.61 7.54
N SER A 220 -14.83 1.52 7.52
CA SER A 220 -15.09 2.93 7.20
C SER A 220 -15.65 3.12 5.79
N ALA A 221 -15.23 2.29 4.83
CA ALA A 221 -15.69 2.35 3.45
C ALA A 221 -17.12 1.80 3.29
N LEU A 222 -17.50 0.79 4.07
CA LEU A 222 -18.85 0.23 4.05
C LEU A 222 -19.90 1.27 4.51
N ASP A 223 -19.55 2.07 5.51
CA ASP A 223 -20.40 3.13 6.09
C ASP A 223 -20.42 4.44 5.26
N ASP A 224 -19.62 4.56 4.20
CA ASP A 224 -19.47 5.79 3.42
C ASP A 224 -20.41 5.80 2.20
N ASP A 225 -21.29 6.80 2.14
CA ASP A 225 -22.27 7.00 1.05
C ASP A 225 -21.64 7.38 -0.30
N SER A 226 -20.34 7.69 -0.33
CA SER A 226 -19.61 7.99 -1.56
C SER A 226 -19.35 6.76 -2.43
N TYR A 227 -19.46 5.55 -1.88
CA TYR A 227 -19.28 4.29 -2.61
C TYR A 227 -20.58 3.88 -3.30
N ASP A 228 -20.47 3.39 -4.53
CA ASP A 228 -21.57 2.73 -5.23
C ASP A 228 -21.87 1.35 -4.62
N GLU A 229 -23.08 0.84 -4.88
CA GLU A 229 -23.56 -0.43 -4.30
C GLU A 229 -22.73 -1.66 -4.72
N ILE A 230 -22.13 -1.65 -5.92
CA ILE A 230 -21.27 -2.75 -6.38
C ILE A 230 -19.98 -2.76 -5.55
N SER A 231 -19.37 -1.59 -5.37
CA SER A 231 -18.20 -1.42 -4.50
C SER A 231 -18.51 -1.77 -3.04
N LYS A 232 -19.65 -1.34 -2.49
CA LYS A 232 -20.08 -1.69 -1.12
C LYS A 232 -20.30 -3.20 -0.96
N SER A 233 -20.90 -3.87 -1.95
CA SER A 233 -21.08 -5.32 -1.96
C SER A 233 -19.74 -6.07 -1.92
N ALA A 234 -18.75 -5.62 -2.70
CA ALA A 234 -17.41 -6.18 -2.68
C ALA A 234 -16.70 -5.96 -1.32
N ILE A 235 -16.84 -4.78 -0.72
CA ILE A 235 -16.31 -4.46 0.63
C ILE A 235 -16.93 -5.37 1.69
N TYR A 236 -18.26 -5.55 1.64
CA TYR A 236 -18.99 -6.43 2.52
C TYR A 236 -18.46 -7.87 2.42
N ALA A 237 -18.29 -8.39 1.20
CA ALA A 237 -17.73 -9.73 0.98
C ALA A 237 -16.32 -9.87 1.58
N SER A 238 -15.45 -8.87 1.40
CA SER A 238 -14.10 -8.88 1.99
C SER A 238 -14.13 -8.90 3.53
N LEU A 239 -15.07 -8.19 4.17
CA LEU A 239 -15.25 -8.25 5.63
C LEU A 239 -15.74 -9.63 6.10
N VAL A 240 -16.61 -10.30 5.33
CA VAL A 240 -17.03 -11.68 5.60
C VAL A 240 -15.83 -12.63 5.51
N ASP A 241 -15.00 -12.52 4.48
CA ASP A 241 -13.79 -13.33 4.32
C ASP A 241 -12.83 -13.16 5.50
N ILE A 242 -12.65 -11.92 5.98
CA ILE A 242 -11.81 -11.64 7.15
C ILE A 242 -12.41 -12.23 8.42
N LYS A 243 -13.73 -12.10 8.63
CA LYS A 243 -14.42 -12.72 9.76
C LYS A 243 -14.19 -14.23 9.76
N ASP A 244 -14.36 -14.89 8.62
CA ASP A 244 -14.19 -16.33 8.51
C ASP A 244 -12.74 -16.77 8.67
N PHE A 245 -11.78 -16.05 8.08
CA PHE A 245 -10.34 -16.28 8.24
C PHE A 245 -9.92 -16.23 9.71
N THR A 246 -10.44 -15.26 10.46
CA THR A 246 -10.03 -14.99 11.84
C THR A 246 -10.82 -15.77 12.89
N ARG A 247 -11.87 -16.50 12.49
CA ARG A 247 -12.77 -17.26 13.38
C ARG A 247 -12.03 -18.31 14.21
N ILE A 248 -11.10 -19.03 13.59
CA ILE A 248 -10.29 -20.07 14.25
C ILE A 248 -8.82 -19.64 14.16
N PRO A 249 -8.30 -18.90 15.15
CA PRO A 249 -7.00 -18.28 15.03
C PRO A 249 -5.85 -19.30 15.14
N TYR A 250 -4.98 -19.30 14.13
CA TYR A 250 -3.72 -20.05 14.10
C TYR A 250 -2.55 -19.26 14.73
N GLY A 251 -1.52 -19.96 15.20
CA GLY A 251 -0.27 -19.34 15.67
C GLY A 251 -0.11 -19.28 17.20
N ASP A 252 0.81 -18.42 17.63
CA ASP A 252 1.17 -18.20 19.03
C ASP A 252 0.10 -17.38 19.78
N SER A 253 0.30 -17.19 21.10
CA SER A 253 -0.65 -16.45 21.94
C SER A 253 -0.93 -15.04 21.41
N LYS A 254 0.13 -14.33 20.99
CA LYS A 254 0.04 -12.97 20.45
C LYS A 254 -0.78 -12.92 19.16
N THR A 255 -0.50 -13.82 18.21
CA THR A 255 -1.24 -13.91 16.94
C THR A 255 -2.72 -14.23 17.18
N LYS A 256 -3.00 -15.13 18.13
CA LYS A 256 -4.37 -15.49 18.50
C LYS A 256 -5.14 -14.31 19.10
N VAL A 257 -4.51 -13.52 19.96
CA VAL A 257 -5.13 -12.30 20.52
C VAL A 257 -5.43 -11.30 19.40
N HIS A 258 -4.49 -11.07 18.50
CA HIS A 258 -4.67 -10.18 17.35
C HIS A 258 -5.83 -10.62 16.44
N TYR A 259 -5.89 -11.89 16.04
CA TYR A 259 -6.98 -12.36 15.19
C TYR A 259 -8.35 -12.35 15.87
N ARG A 260 -8.45 -12.61 17.17
CA ARG A 260 -9.72 -12.43 17.90
C ARG A 260 -10.18 -10.97 17.88
N PHE A 261 -9.25 -10.03 17.99
CA PHE A 261 -9.57 -8.60 17.89
C PHE A 261 -10.08 -8.22 16.49
N LEU A 262 -9.44 -8.71 15.43
CA LEU A 262 -9.92 -8.49 14.06
C LEU A 262 -11.27 -9.16 13.80
N ASN A 263 -11.49 -10.38 14.30
CA ASN A 263 -12.76 -11.09 14.19
C ASN A 263 -13.90 -10.32 14.85
N TRP A 264 -13.65 -9.78 16.05
CA TRP A 264 -14.59 -8.92 16.76
C TRP A 264 -14.93 -7.66 15.96
N LYS A 265 -13.93 -6.97 15.39
CA LYS A 265 -14.15 -5.79 14.53
C LYS A 265 -15.05 -6.11 13.33
N ALA A 266 -14.68 -7.16 12.58
CA ALA A 266 -15.43 -7.55 11.38
C ALA A 266 -16.86 -8.02 11.73
N THR A 267 -17.03 -8.81 12.80
CA THR A 267 -18.35 -9.26 13.24
C THR A 267 -19.24 -8.09 13.63
N LYS A 268 -18.72 -7.15 14.43
CA LYS A 268 -19.46 -5.96 14.84
C LYS A 268 -19.90 -5.10 13.65
N ALA A 269 -19.04 -4.96 12.64
CA ALA A 269 -19.36 -4.18 11.44
C ALA A 269 -20.42 -4.85 10.56
N LEU A 270 -20.52 -6.18 10.57
CA LEU A 270 -21.49 -6.95 9.77
C LEU A 270 -22.86 -7.14 10.45
N GLU A 271 -22.97 -6.79 11.74
CA GLU A 271 -24.20 -6.92 12.54
C GLU A 271 -25.01 -5.62 12.64
N ASN A 272 -24.40 -4.48 12.27
CA ASN A 272 -25.05 -3.18 12.16
C ASN A 272 -25.70 -3.00 10.78
#